data_AF-S0DXV2-F1
#
_entry.id   AF-S0DXV2-F1
#
_cell.length_a   1.000
_cell.length_b   1.000
_cell.length_c   1.000
_cell.angle_alpha   90.00
_cell.angle_beta   90.00
_cell.angle_gamma   90.00
#
_symmetry.space_group_name_H-M   'P 1'
#
loop_
_entity.id
_entity.type
_entity.pdbx_description
1 polymer ?
#
loop_
_entity_poly.entity_id
_entity_poly.type
_entity_poly.pdbx_seq_one_letter_code
_entity_poly.pdbx_strand_id
1 'polypeptide(L)'
;MLSQPSPYDNVTTANLFTVKFSNLFDKESKELDTLLKACERDGFFYLDLQDSCSAKLWRDLERVSAIAKRWFSQPVEDKLKTPTVSLAHGSELLGRWALPSVVEENLELFDQFNASCHFILKLLLDCLSDVLNLRGASRLDTHHRDDARSKSTLYFLHYPPGTQSLNEVGQNMHTDIGTLTLLFAPQWGLQVVSPMTGAWEYVQPREGRAIVNVADTLRFLSNKRFRSALHRVLPIGGVQKEDRYAVSYFLRAADDTKFKDSNDEESDAKSWYLTKYHTYELPHDVQGEQTVLSGGMAQELQATF
;
A
#
# COMPACT_ATOMS: atom_id res chain seq x y z
N MET A 1 -19.11 7.61 35.20
CA MET A 1 -18.57 8.60 34.23
C MET A 1 -19.18 8.28 32.89
N LEU A 2 -19.95 9.20 32.31
CA LEU A 2 -20.39 9.06 30.92
C LEU A 2 -19.14 9.24 30.04
N SER A 3 -18.80 8.24 29.23
CA SER A 3 -17.72 8.37 28.25
C SER A 3 -18.06 9.53 27.32
N GLN A 4 -17.15 10.48 27.14
CA GLN A 4 -17.35 11.48 26.10
C GLN A 4 -17.48 10.76 24.75
N PRO A 5 -18.42 11.16 23.88
CA PRO A 5 -18.55 10.58 22.55
C PRO A 5 -17.21 10.77 21.82
N SER A 6 -16.75 9.70 21.17
CA SER A 6 -15.55 9.75 20.38
C SER A 6 -15.79 10.74 19.22
N PRO A 7 -14.80 11.57 18.85
CA PRO A 7 -14.94 12.45 17.68
C PRO A 7 -15.16 11.67 16.37
N TYR A 8 -15.06 10.34 16.42
CA TYR A 8 -15.19 9.43 15.30
C TYR A 8 -16.53 8.64 15.27
N ASP A 9 -17.45 8.87 16.22
CA ASP A 9 -18.68 8.06 16.35
C ASP A 9 -19.61 8.15 15.12
N ASN A 10 -19.54 9.24 14.36
CA ASN A 10 -20.35 9.45 13.13
C ASN A 10 -19.57 9.19 11.83
N VAL A 11 -18.37 8.61 11.92
CA VAL A 11 -17.54 8.34 10.74
C VAL A 11 -17.96 7.02 10.12
N THR A 12 -18.40 7.05 8.86
CA THR A 12 -18.66 5.82 8.10
C THR A 12 -17.35 5.07 7.88
N THR A 13 -17.29 3.82 8.35
CA THR A 13 -16.09 2.99 8.29
C THR A 13 -16.27 1.78 7.40
N ALA A 14 -15.19 1.38 6.72
CA ALA A 14 -15.18 0.20 5.88
C ALA A 14 -15.19 -1.08 6.73
N ASN A 15 -16.13 -1.97 6.45
CA ASN A 15 -16.23 -3.27 7.12
C ASN A 15 -15.29 -4.30 6.50
N LEU A 16 -13.99 -4.09 6.65
CA LEU A 16 -12.95 -4.92 6.05
C LEU A 16 -12.72 -6.22 6.82
N PHE A 17 -12.34 -7.27 6.09
CA PHE A 17 -11.88 -8.52 6.69
C PHE A 17 -10.64 -8.29 7.56
N THR A 18 -10.46 -9.19 8.53
CA THR A 18 -9.23 -9.26 9.34
C THR A 18 -8.66 -10.66 9.20
N VAL A 19 -7.42 -10.74 8.72
CA VAL A 19 -6.66 -11.98 8.54
C VAL A 19 -5.63 -12.09 9.66
N LYS A 20 -5.60 -13.19 10.38
CA LYS A 20 -4.59 -13.47 11.42
C LYS A 20 -3.32 -14.01 10.81
N PHE A 21 -2.23 -13.26 10.93
CA PHE A 21 -0.96 -13.65 10.31
C PHE A 21 -0.41 -14.98 10.83
N SER A 22 -0.48 -15.22 12.14
CA SER A 22 -0.03 -16.48 12.77
C SER A 22 -0.69 -17.73 12.18
N ASN A 23 -1.96 -17.63 11.82
CA ASN A 23 -2.76 -18.75 11.33
C ASN A 23 -2.40 -19.13 9.87
N LEU A 24 -1.65 -18.27 9.16
CA LEU A 24 -1.21 -18.53 7.79
C LEU A 24 0.03 -19.43 7.73
N PHE A 25 0.86 -19.47 8.79
CA PHE A 25 2.03 -20.36 8.84
C PHE A 25 1.62 -21.83 8.79
N ASP A 26 0.58 -22.19 9.53
CA ASP A 26 0.00 -23.53 9.55
C ASP A 26 -1.01 -23.75 8.42
N LYS A 27 -1.16 -22.77 7.51
CA LYS A 27 -2.09 -22.80 6.38
C LYS A 27 -3.50 -23.20 6.80
N GLU A 28 -3.98 -22.62 7.91
CA GLU A 28 -5.31 -22.89 8.44
C GLU A 28 -6.38 -22.59 7.39
N SER A 29 -7.19 -23.59 7.04
CA SER A 29 -8.12 -23.49 5.90
C SER A 29 -9.12 -22.34 6.03
N LYS A 30 -9.60 -22.03 7.24
CA LYS A 30 -10.50 -20.90 7.48
C LYS A 30 -9.82 -19.54 7.26
N GLU A 31 -8.54 -19.45 7.61
CA GLU A 31 -7.77 -18.23 7.44
C GLU A 31 -7.43 -18.00 5.97
N LEU A 32 -7.06 -19.06 5.25
CA LEU A 32 -6.85 -19.02 3.80
C LEU A 32 -8.12 -18.58 3.04
N ASP A 33 -9.29 -19.11 3.42
CA ASP A 33 -10.57 -18.70 2.86
C ASP A 33 -10.89 -17.22 3.16
N THR A 34 -10.55 -16.75 4.37
CA THR A 34 -10.71 -15.34 4.75
C THR A 34 -9.80 -14.44 3.93
N LEU A 35 -8.53 -14.81 3.76
CA LEU A 35 -7.56 -14.11 2.92
C LEU A 35 -8.03 -14.03 1.46
N LEU A 36 -8.50 -15.15 0.91
CA LEU A 36 -9.02 -15.19 -0.47
C LEU A 36 -10.21 -14.24 -0.65
N LYS A 37 -11.19 -14.32 0.25
CA LYS A 37 -12.39 -13.46 0.23
C LYS A 37 -12.04 -11.98 0.38
N ALA A 38 -11.05 -11.66 1.21
CA ALA A 38 -10.57 -10.30 1.38
C ALA A 38 -9.99 -9.71 0.08
N CYS A 39 -9.17 -10.49 -0.62
CA CYS A 39 -8.59 -10.09 -1.91
C CYS A 39 -9.65 -9.98 -3.03
N GLU A 40 -10.65 -10.86 -3.05
CA GLU A 40 -11.72 -10.86 -4.06
C GLU A 40 -12.77 -9.77 -3.83
N ARG A 41 -13.20 -9.57 -2.57
CA ARG A 41 -14.29 -8.67 -2.24
C ARG A 41 -13.85 -7.22 -2.20
N ASP A 42 -12.84 -6.92 -1.39
CA ASP A 42 -12.47 -5.52 -1.07
C ASP A 42 -11.15 -5.11 -1.71
N GLY A 43 -10.19 -6.03 -1.84
CA GLY A 43 -8.81 -5.67 -2.17
C GLY A 43 -8.09 -4.92 -1.05
N PHE A 44 -8.70 -4.86 0.14
CA PHE A 44 -8.21 -4.18 1.33
C PHE A 44 -8.62 -4.97 2.57
N PHE A 45 -7.69 -5.21 3.49
CA PHE A 45 -7.99 -5.92 4.72
C PHE A 45 -7.00 -5.61 5.83
N TYR A 46 -7.39 -5.90 7.07
CA TYR A 46 -6.47 -5.87 8.19
C TYR A 46 -5.67 -7.16 8.26
N LEU A 47 -4.37 -7.04 8.48
CA LEU A 47 -3.51 -8.16 8.88
C LEU A 47 -3.24 -8.02 10.39
N ASP A 48 -3.79 -8.95 11.17
CA ASP A 48 -3.57 -9.03 12.61
C ASP A 48 -2.17 -9.60 12.89
N LEU A 49 -1.33 -8.76 13.48
CA LEU A 49 0.08 -9.00 13.75
C LEU A 49 0.35 -8.92 15.26
N GLN A 50 -0.65 -9.18 16.10
CA GLN A 50 -0.50 -9.18 17.58
C GLN A 50 0.13 -10.47 18.13
N ASP A 51 0.44 -11.41 17.24
CA ASP A 51 1.10 -12.64 17.61
C ASP A 51 2.57 -12.42 18.02
N SER A 52 3.17 -13.41 18.67
CA SER A 52 4.54 -13.31 19.18
C SER A 52 5.60 -13.31 18.09
N CYS A 53 5.35 -13.89 16.91
CA CYS A 53 6.33 -13.91 15.82
C CYS A 53 6.43 -12.55 15.11
N SER A 54 5.36 -11.77 15.15
CA SER A 54 5.29 -10.38 14.68
C SER A 54 5.93 -9.37 15.64
N ALA A 55 6.30 -9.76 16.87
CA ALA A 55 6.83 -8.82 17.87
C ALA A 55 8.13 -8.10 17.43
N LYS A 56 8.99 -8.75 16.63
CA LYS A 56 10.19 -8.11 16.08
C LYS A 56 9.82 -7.01 15.08
N LEU A 57 8.87 -7.27 14.19
CA LEU A 57 8.39 -6.32 13.19
C LEU A 57 7.91 -5.02 13.86
N TRP A 58 7.12 -5.12 14.94
CA TRP A 58 6.63 -3.95 15.67
C TRP A 58 7.74 -3.14 16.34
N ARG A 59 8.71 -3.81 16.97
CA ARG A 59 9.89 -3.14 17.56
C ARG A 59 10.71 -2.42 16.50
N ASP A 60 10.91 -3.05 15.34
CA ASP A 60 11.67 -2.43 14.25
C ASP A 60 10.89 -1.28 13.63
N LEU A 61 9.58 -1.43 13.41
CA LEU A 61 8.68 -0.38 12.93
C LEU A 61 8.77 0.87 13.82
N GLU A 62 8.69 0.70 15.15
CA GLU A 62 8.80 1.80 16.11
C GLU A 62 10.13 2.55 15.93
N ARG A 63 11.24 1.81 15.83
CA ARG A 63 12.59 2.37 15.67
C ARG A 63 12.76 3.09 14.34
N VAL A 64 12.39 2.49 13.21
CA VAL A 64 12.49 3.16 11.90
C VAL A 64 11.57 4.35 11.80
N SER A 65 10.38 4.29 12.41
CA SER A 65 9.43 5.41 12.48
C SER A 65 9.99 6.56 13.31
N ALA A 66 10.65 6.29 14.44
CA ALA A 66 11.29 7.31 15.25
C ALA A 66 12.43 8.01 14.50
N ILE A 67 13.23 7.26 13.75
CA ILE A 67 14.29 7.79 12.89
C ILE A 67 13.69 8.68 11.79
N ALA A 68 12.67 8.18 11.08
CA ALA A 68 12.00 8.94 10.01
C ALA A 68 11.35 10.23 10.53
N LYS A 69 10.66 10.18 11.68
CA LYS A 69 10.08 11.38 12.33
C LYS A 69 11.14 12.42 12.67
N ARG A 70 12.29 11.99 13.20
CA ARG A 70 13.42 12.89 13.48
C ARG A 70 13.93 13.54 12.20
N TRP A 71 14.03 12.79 11.10
CA TRP A 71 14.40 13.35 9.80
C TRP A 71 13.35 14.35 9.29
N PHE A 72 12.05 14.03 9.36
CA PHE A 72 10.98 14.94 8.93
C PHE A 72 10.97 16.27 9.69
N SER A 73 11.33 16.25 10.98
CA SER A 73 11.41 17.43 11.83
C SER A 73 12.59 18.37 11.54
N GLN A 74 13.53 17.97 10.67
CA GLN A 74 14.64 18.84 10.28
C GLN A 74 14.15 20.04 9.45
N PRO A 75 14.87 21.17 9.49
CA PRO A 75 14.66 22.29 8.58
C PRO A 75 14.66 21.84 7.11
N VAL A 76 13.90 22.55 6.27
CA VAL A 76 13.77 22.21 4.85
C VAL A 76 15.14 22.26 4.16
N GLU A 77 15.99 23.23 4.54
CA GLU A 77 17.33 23.41 4.02
C GLU A 77 18.22 22.19 4.27
N ASP A 78 18.04 21.51 5.41
CA ASP A 78 18.79 20.30 5.75
C ASP A 78 18.25 19.08 5.00
N LYS A 79 16.92 18.97 4.86
CA LYS A 79 16.30 17.91 4.07
C LYS A 79 16.68 18.00 2.59
N LEU A 80 16.80 19.20 2.03
CA LEU A 80 17.22 19.42 0.64
C LEU A 80 18.68 19.02 0.36
N LYS A 81 19.53 18.88 1.39
CA LYS A 81 20.90 18.34 1.23
C LYS A 81 20.90 16.84 0.98
N THR A 82 19.85 16.15 1.43
CA THR A 82 19.65 14.74 1.11
C THR A 82 19.21 14.66 -0.35
N PRO A 83 19.86 13.84 -1.19
CA PRO A 83 19.34 13.53 -2.53
C PRO A 83 17.96 12.89 -2.38
N THR A 84 16.94 13.73 -2.41
CA THR A 84 15.56 13.29 -2.39
C THR A 84 15.17 13.14 -3.83
N VAL A 85 15.06 11.88 -4.21
CA VAL A 85 14.43 11.51 -5.45
C VAL A 85 12.93 11.76 -5.25
N SER A 86 12.48 12.97 -5.55
CA SER A 86 11.05 13.20 -5.78
C SER A 86 10.70 12.34 -6.98
N LEU A 87 9.97 11.24 -6.74
CA LEU A 87 9.48 10.39 -7.82
C LEU A 87 8.43 11.09 -8.70
N ALA A 88 8.03 12.31 -8.36
CA ALA A 88 7.31 13.20 -9.27
C ALA A 88 8.23 13.88 -10.31
N HIS A 89 9.54 13.63 -10.27
CA HIS A 89 10.55 14.19 -11.17
C HIS A 89 11.50 13.12 -11.74
N GLY A 90 11.05 11.87 -11.86
CA GLY A 90 11.71 10.87 -12.69
C GLY A 90 13.16 10.46 -12.36
N SER A 91 13.73 10.83 -11.21
CA SER A 91 14.92 10.13 -10.75
C SER A 91 14.47 8.83 -10.10
N GLU A 92 15.19 7.74 -10.35
CA GLU A 92 15.11 6.52 -9.55
C GLU A 92 16.13 6.73 -8.42
N LEU A 93 15.87 6.27 -7.18
CA LEU A 93 16.99 6.11 -6.24
C LEU A 93 18.03 5.29 -6.99
N LEU A 94 19.25 5.81 -7.16
CA LEU A 94 20.33 5.26 -7.99
C LEU A 94 20.90 3.94 -7.43
N GLY A 95 20.05 3.06 -6.90
CA GLY A 95 20.38 1.90 -6.10
C GLY A 95 20.74 2.28 -4.66
N ARG A 96 21.36 1.33 -3.95
CA ARG A 96 21.88 1.51 -2.58
C ARG A 96 22.93 2.63 -2.44
N TRP A 97 23.34 3.26 -3.55
CA TRP A 97 24.47 4.20 -3.59
C TRP A 97 24.05 5.67 -3.49
N ALA A 98 22.75 5.93 -3.34
CA ALA A 98 22.19 7.28 -3.13
C ALA A 98 21.19 7.28 -1.96
N LEU A 99 21.47 6.51 -0.90
CA LEU A 99 20.62 6.48 0.28
C LEU A 99 20.81 7.76 1.09
N PRO A 100 19.74 8.31 1.70
CA PRO A 100 19.88 9.34 2.72
C PRO A 100 20.83 8.89 3.84
N SER A 101 21.69 9.78 4.34
CA SER A 101 22.64 9.45 5.42
C SER A 101 21.95 8.85 6.65
N VAL A 102 20.73 9.31 6.95
CA VAL A 102 19.89 8.77 8.03
C VAL A 102 19.58 7.27 7.85
N VAL A 103 19.44 6.80 6.61
CA VAL A 103 19.24 5.38 6.28
C VAL A 103 20.59 4.66 6.32
N GLU A 104 21.66 5.25 5.78
CA GLU A 104 23.01 4.65 5.77
C GLU A 104 23.52 4.36 7.19
N GLU A 105 23.36 5.33 8.10
CA GLU A 105 23.76 5.21 9.52
C GLU A 105 22.96 4.12 10.27
N ASN A 106 21.80 3.71 9.74
CA ASN A 106 20.89 2.74 10.35
C ASN A 106 20.60 1.56 9.41
N LEU A 107 21.48 1.30 8.45
CA LEU A 107 21.20 0.43 7.30
C LEU A 107 20.72 -0.96 7.71
N GLU A 108 21.35 -1.56 8.72
CA GLU A 108 20.97 -2.89 9.21
C GLU A 108 19.52 -2.94 9.71
N LEU A 109 19.08 -1.91 10.44
CA LEU A 109 17.71 -1.83 10.95
C LEU A 109 16.70 -1.69 9.79
N PHE A 110 16.98 -0.82 8.82
CA PHE A 110 16.11 -0.64 7.65
C PHE A 110 16.07 -1.90 6.80
N ASP A 111 17.20 -2.56 6.55
CA ASP A 111 17.28 -3.82 5.80
C ASP A 111 16.48 -4.93 6.50
N GLN A 112 16.60 -5.06 7.84
CA GLN A 112 15.84 -6.05 8.62
C GLN A 112 14.33 -5.79 8.62
N PHE A 113 13.92 -4.54 8.78
CA PHE A 113 12.50 -4.16 8.73
C PHE A 113 11.92 -4.41 7.34
N ASN A 114 12.64 -3.97 6.30
CA ASN A 114 12.29 -4.18 4.90
C ASN A 114 12.16 -5.67 4.55
N ALA A 115 13.11 -6.51 4.99
CA ALA A 115 13.06 -7.96 4.80
C ALA A 115 11.85 -8.60 5.51
N SER A 116 11.47 -8.10 6.69
CA SER A 116 10.31 -8.59 7.44
C SER A 116 9.00 -8.27 6.71
N CYS A 117 8.85 -7.04 6.20
CA CYS A 117 7.70 -6.66 5.36
C CYS A 117 7.64 -7.50 4.07
N HIS A 118 8.78 -7.69 3.41
CA HIS A 118 8.90 -8.49 2.20
C HIS A 118 8.47 -9.95 2.43
N PHE A 119 8.96 -10.56 3.51
CA PHE A 119 8.62 -11.92 3.90
C PHE A 119 7.11 -12.08 4.14
N ILE A 120 6.51 -11.19 4.93
CA ILE A 120 5.08 -11.22 5.23
C ILE A 120 4.25 -11.24 3.94
N LEU A 121 4.52 -10.31 3.02
CA LEU A 121 3.75 -10.21 1.79
C LEU A 121 4.00 -11.38 0.83
N LYS A 122 5.23 -11.91 0.74
CA LYS A 122 5.49 -13.14 -0.03
C LYS A 122 4.78 -14.36 0.57
N LEU A 123 4.68 -14.46 1.89
CA LEU A 123 3.90 -15.52 2.54
C LEU A 123 2.40 -15.42 2.19
N LEU A 124 1.84 -14.21 2.15
CA LEU A 124 0.45 -14.02 1.69
C LEU A 124 0.27 -14.53 0.24
N LEU A 125 1.22 -14.24 -0.65
CA LEU A 125 1.18 -14.72 -2.03
C LEU A 125 1.30 -16.24 -2.12
N ASP A 126 2.16 -16.87 -1.31
CA ASP A 126 2.28 -18.34 -1.23
C ASP A 126 0.96 -18.98 -0.79
N CYS A 127 0.32 -18.43 0.25
CA CYS A 127 -0.99 -18.84 0.72
C CYS A 127 -2.08 -18.68 -0.36
N LEU A 128 -2.08 -17.55 -1.08
CA LEU A 128 -3.00 -17.32 -2.19
C LEU A 128 -2.75 -18.30 -3.34
N SER A 129 -1.50 -18.58 -3.69
CA SER A 129 -1.16 -19.61 -4.69
C SER A 129 -1.73 -20.97 -4.32
N ASP A 130 -1.62 -21.35 -3.05
CA ASP A 130 -2.09 -22.64 -2.57
C ASP A 130 -3.62 -22.76 -2.58
N VAL A 131 -4.35 -21.77 -2.07
CA VAL A 131 -5.82 -21.80 -2.05
C VAL A 131 -6.40 -21.75 -3.48
N LEU A 132 -5.67 -21.14 -4.42
CA LEU A 132 -6.00 -21.13 -5.84
C LEU A 132 -5.54 -22.39 -6.60
N ASN A 133 -4.85 -23.32 -5.93
CA ASN A 133 -4.23 -24.51 -6.51
C ASN A 133 -3.25 -24.22 -7.67
N LEU A 134 -2.56 -23.07 -7.62
CA LEU A 134 -1.58 -22.66 -8.62
C LEU A 134 -0.27 -23.46 -8.47
N ARG A 135 0.32 -23.84 -9.60
CA ARG A 135 1.51 -24.70 -9.68
C ARG A 135 2.57 -24.10 -10.60
N GLY A 136 3.83 -24.40 -10.33
CA GLY A 136 4.96 -23.97 -11.17
C GLY A 136 4.98 -22.46 -11.40
N ALA A 137 5.19 -22.05 -12.65
CA ALA A 137 5.27 -20.64 -13.05
C ALA A 137 3.95 -19.86 -12.92
N SER A 138 2.83 -20.52 -12.64
CA SER A 138 1.54 -19.85 -12.41
C SER A 138 1.36 -19.40 -10.96
N ARG A 139 2.27 -19.74 -10.05
CA ARG A 139 2.22 -19.31 -8.65
C ARG A 139 2.52 -17.82 -8.52
N LEU A 140 1.69 -17.11 -7.76
CA LEU A 140 1.76 -15.66 -7.57
C LEU A 140 3.07 -15.22 -6.90
N ASP A 141 3.55 -16.00 -5.94
CA ASP A 141 4.81 -15.81 -5.21
C ASP A 141 6.07 -15.93 -6.09
N THR A 142 5.99 -16.66 -7.20
CA THR A 142 7.16 -16.90 -8.08
C THR A 142 7.53 -15.69 -8.94
N HIS A 143 6.67 -14.66 -8.98
CA HIS A 143 6.93 -13.40 -9.67
C HIS A 143 7.84 -12.45 -8.87
N HIS A 144 8.21 -12.80 -7.63
CA HIS A 144 8.98 -11.96 -6.70
C HIS A 144 10.34 -12.59 -6.41
N ARG A 145 11.14 -12.76 -7.45
CA ARG A 145 12.44 -13.45 -7.39
C ARG A 145 13.51 -12.56 -6.78
N ASP A 146 14.32 -13.13 -5.89
CA ASP A 146 15.37 -12.39 -5.18
C ASP A 146 16.59 -12.09 -6.08
N ASP A 147 16.74 -12.83 -7.19
CA ASP A 147 17.79 -12.67 -8.20
C ASP A 147 17.40 -11.72 -9.35
N ALA A 148 16.20 -11.15 -9.31
CA ALA A 148 15.68 -10.25 -10.33
C ALA A 148 15.49 -8.84 -9.77
N ARG A 149 15.64 -7.83 -10.63
CA ARG A 149 15.28 -6.46 -10.27
C ARG A 149 13.77 -6.36 -10.11
N SER A 150 13.35 -5.72 -9.03
CA SER A 150 11.99 -5.23 -8.85
C SER A 150 12.04 -3.78 -8.39
N LYS A 151 10.92 -3.09 -8.54
CA LYS A 151 10.75 -1.75 -7.97
C LYS A 151 10.22 -1.78 -6.55
N SER A 152 10.32 -2.88 -5.79
CA SER A 152 9.80 -2.91 -4.41
C SER A 152 10.40 -1.77 -3.56
N THR A 153 9.60 -1.09 -2.73
CA THR A 153 10.09 0.10 -2.03
C THR A 153 9.42 0.29 -0.67
N LEU A 154 10.21 0.75 0.30
CA LEU A 154 9.75 1.19 1.60
C LEU A 154 9.59 2.71 1.63
N TYR A 155 8.43 3.21 2.03
CA TYR A 155 8.08 4.62 2.11
C TYR A 155 7.76 5.02 3.54
N PHE A 156 8.22 6.21 3.90
CA PHE A 156 7.80 6.93 5.08
C PHE A 156 7.05 8.17 4.62
N LEU A 157 5.84 8.35 5.14
CA LEU A 157 4.93 9.40 4.73
C LEU A 157 4.69 10.32 5.92
N HIS A 158 4.78 11.63 5.69
CA HIS A 158 4.47 12.67 6.66
C HIS A 158 3.53 13.68 6.01
N TYR A 159 2.37 13.83 6.61
CA TYR A 159 1.39 14.84 6.25
C TYR A 159 1.37 15.86 7.39
N PRO A 160 1.78 17.12 7.15
CA PRO A 160 1.71 18.17 8.17
C PRO A 160 0.26 18.64 8.39
N PRO A 161 -0.03 19.37 9.48
CA PRO A 161 -1.31 20.04 9.67
C PRO A 161 -1.65 20.96 8.49
N GLY A 162 -2.91 20.93 8.07
CA GLY A 162 -3.38 21.68 6.91
C GLY A 162 -4.82 21.37 6.54
N THR A 163 -5.37 22.16 5.63
CA THR A 163 -6.68 21.91 5.03
C THR A 163 -6.50 21.22 3.69
N GLN A 164 -7.27 20.17 3.44
CA GLN A 164 -7.35 19.54 2.12
C GLN A 164 -8.72 19.86 1.55
N SER A 165 -8.75 20.48 0.36
CA SER A 165 -9.99 20.72 -0.36
C SER A 165 -10.56 19.39 -0.84
N LEU A 166 -11.85 19.13 -0.61
CA LEU A 166 -12.53 17.93 -1.15
C LEU A 166 -12.40 17.83 -2.69
N ASN A 167 -12.31 18.98 -3.37
CA ASN A 167 -12.14 19.05 -4.83
C ASN A 167 -10.71 18.69 -5.28
N GLU A 168 -9.71 18.85 -4.41
CA GLU A 168 -8.32 18.43 -4.65
C GLU A 168 -8.11 16.96 -4.24
N VAL A 169 -8.97 16.42 -3.39
CA VAL A 169 -8.84 15.06 -2.86
C VAL A 169 -9.31 13.98 -3.85
N GLY A 170 -10.22 14.32 -4.77
CA GLY A 170 -10.48 13.51 -5.97
C GLY A 170 -9.20 13.28 -6.80
N GLN A 171 -8.28 14.25 -6.76
CA GLN A 171 -7.01 14.22 -7.50
C GLN A 171 -5.92 13.32 -6.87
N ASN A 172 -6.15 12.80 -5.65
CA ASN A 172 -5.29 11.82 -4.98
C ASN A 172 -5.91 10.42 -4.93
N MET A 173 -7.02 10.19 -5.64
CA MET A 173 -7.62 8.87 -5.79
C MET A 173 -6.80 8.00 -6.73
N HIS A 174 -6.37 6.83 -6.28
CA HIS A 174 -5.62 5.90 -7.11
C HIS A 174 -5.78 4.45 -6.62
N THR A 175 -5.32 3.52 -7.45
CA THR A 175 -4.91 2.18 -7.02
C THR A 175 -3.39 2.10 -6.96
N ASP A 176 -2.84 1.15 -6.21
CA ASP A 176 -1.39 0.94 -6.17
C ASP A 176 -0.90 0.17 -7.40
N ILE A 177 0.31 0.47 -7.88
CA ILE A 177 0.92 -0.16 -9.07
C ILE A 177 1.27 -1.64 -8.86
N GLY A 178 1.77 -1.97 -7.67
CA GLY A 178 2.51 -3.21 -7.38
C GLY A 178 1.65 -4.46 -7.23
N THR A 179 2.11 -5.40 -6.41
CA THR A 179 1.41 -6.65 -6.11
C THR A 179 0.59 -6.53 -4.82
N LEU A 180 1.26 -6.18 -3.72
CA LEU A 180 0.64 -5.97 -2.41
C LEU A 180 1.34 -4.80 -1.71
N THR A 181 0.59 -4.03 -0.92
CA THR A 181 1.17 -3.03 -0.01
C THR A 181 0.88 -3.40 1.42
N LEU A 182 1.92 -3.41 2.26
CA LEU A 182 1.80 -3.50 3.72
C LEU A 182 1.87 -2.08 4.29
N LEU A 183 0.78 -1.61 4.88
CA LEU A 183 0.62 -0.24 5.36
C LEU A 183 0.43 -0.21 6.88
N PHE A 184 1.26 0.58 7.55
CA PHE A 184 1.12 0.96 8.95
C PHE A 184 0.63 2.40 9.03
N ALA A 185 -0.65 2.58 9.33
CA ALA A 185 -1.30 3.89 9.43
C ALA A 185 -2.03 4.02 10.78
N PRO A 186 -1.36 4.48 11.84
CA PRO A 186 -1.95 4.55 13.19
C PRO A 186 -2.98 5.67 13.36
N GLN A 187 -3.14 6.55 12.36
CA GLN A 187 -3.99 7.73 12.42
C GLN A 187 -5.01 7.73 11.29
N TRP A 188 -6.20 8.26 11.58
CA TRP A 188 -7.30 8.39 10.63
C TRP A 188 -6.89 9.17 9.37
N GLY A 189 -7.60 8.92 8.28
CA GLY A 189 -7.48 9.69 7.05
C GLY A 189 -7.48 8.84 5.78
N LEU A 190 -7.22 7.55 5.89
CA LEU A 190 -7.32 6.65 4.74
C LEU A 190 -8.79 6.37 4.43
N GLN A 191 -9.17 6.51 3.17
CA GLN A 191 -10.49 6.12 2.67
C GLN A 191 -10.34 5.12 1.52
N VAL A 192 -11.30 4.22 1.40
CA VAL A 192 -11.43 3.25 0.31
C VAL A 192 -12.84 3.37 -0.29
N VAL A 193 -12.97 3.09 -1.57
CA VAL A 193 -14.28 2.97 -2.21
C VAL A 193 -14.86 1.60 -1.90
N SER A 194 -16.04 1.57 -1.32
CA SER A 194 -16.79 0.34 -1.05
C SER A 194 -17.24 -0.29 -2.36
N PRO A 195 -16.88 -1.55 -2.64
CA PRO A 195 -17.33 -2.25 -3.83
C PRO A 195 -18.83 -2.59 -3.78
N MET A 196 -19.45 -2.51 -2.60
CA MET A 196 -20.87 -2.78 -2.40
C MET A 196 -21.75 -1.56 -2.58
N THR A 197 -21.29 -0.39 -2.10
CA THR A 197 -22.10 0.84 -2.07
C THR A 197 -21.61 1.91 -3.05
N GLY A 198 -20.39 1.79 -3.58
CA GLY A 198 -19.72 2.83 -4.38
C GLY A 198 -19.30 4.05 -3.55
N ALA A 199 -19.53 4.05 -2.24
CA ALA A 199 -19.25 5.18 -1.36
C ALA A 199 -17.82 5.13 -0.82
N TRP A 200 -17.29 6.32 -0.50
CA TRP A 200 -16.04 6.46 0.25
C TRP A 200 -16.25 6.14 1.72
N GLU A 201 -15.50 5.16 2.22
CA GLU A 201 -15.55 4.71 3.61
C GLU A 201 -14.17 4.84 4.25
N TYR A 202 -14.10 5.30 5.50
CA TYR A 202 -12.84 5.41 6.21
C TYR A 202 -12.32 4.05 6.67
N VAL A 203 -11.01 3.85 6.58
CA VAL A 203 -10.34 2.72 7.20
C VAL A 203 -9.96 3.12 8.62
N GLN A 204 -10.60 2.48 9.60
CA GLN A 204 -10.35 2.73 11.02
C GLN A 204 -8.94 2.27 11.42
N PRO A 205 -8.10 3.13 12.00
CA PRO A 205 -6.83 2.69 12.59
C PRO A 205 -7.08 1.67 13.70
N ARG A 206 -6.38 0.53 13.66
CA ARG A 206 -6.50 -0.54 14.66
C ARG A 206 -5.12 -0.89 15.20
N GLU A 207 -4.97 -0.80 16.51
CA GLU A 207 -3.73 -1.17 17.19
C GLU A 207 -3.40 -2.65 16.93
N GLY A 208 -2.10 -2.95 16.77
CA GLY A 208 -1.60 -4.30 16.50
C GLY A 208 -1.93 -4.85 15.11
N ARG A 209 -2.53 -4.04 14.23
CA ARG A 209 -2.93 -4.47 12.88
C ARG A 209 -2.28 -3.58 11.83
N ALA A 210 -1.68 -4.22 10.84
CA ALA A 210 -1.35 -3.57 9.59
C ALA A 210 -2.58 -3.61 8.67
N ILE A 211 -2.53 -2.78 7.64
CA ILE A 211 -3.45 -2.79 6.52
C ILE A 211 -2.71 -3.42 5.35
N VAL A 212 -3.36 -4.34 4.64
CA VAL A 212 -2.85 -4.89 3.38
C VAL A 212 -3.78 -4.46 2.26
N ASN A 213 -3.20 -3.98 1.16
CA ASN A 213 -3.92 -3.74 -0.07
C ASN A 213 -3.45 -4.67 -1.19
N VAL A 214 -4.37 -5.01 -2.07
CA VAL A 214 -4.10 -5.61 -3.36
C VAL A 214 -3.87 -4.49 -4.36
N ALA A 215 -2.81 -4.61 -5.14
CA ALA A 215 -2.39 -3.63 -6.12
C ALA A 215 -2.58 -4.18 -7.56
N ASP A 216 -2.45 -3.30 -8.55
CA ASP A 216 -2.79 -3.56 -9.95
C ASP A 216 -2.11 -4.82 -10.51
N THR A 217 -0.81 -5.02 -10.25
CA THR A 217 -0.07 -6.17 -10.77
C THR A 217 -0.69 -7.48 -10.28
N LEU A 218 -1.11 -7.57 -9.01
CA LEU A 218 -1.75 -8.78 -8.48
C LEU A 218 -3.16 -8.97 -9.05
N ARG A 219 -3.90 -7.88 -9.24
CA ARG A 219 -5.17 -7.91 -9.97
C ARG A 219 -4.98 -8.48 -11.37
N PHE A 220 -3.97 -8.03 -12.11
CA PHE A 220 -3.69 -8.51 -13.46
C PHE A 220 -3.22 -9.98 -13.50
N LEU A 221 -2.27 -10.36 -12.63
CA LEU A 221 -1.78 -11.74 -12.52
C LEU A 221 -2.88 -12.74 -12.13
N SER A 222 -3.87 -12.29 -11.36
CA SER A 222 -5.05 -13.09 -11.00
C SER A 222 -6.16 -13.04 -12.06
N ASN A 223 -5.88 -12.50 -13.24
CA ASN A 223 -6.86 -12.31 -14.33
C ASN A 223 -8.09 -11.52 -13.87
N LYS A 224 -7.85 -10.40 -13.19
CA LYS A 224 -8.84 -9.47 -12.62
C LYS A 224 -9.75 -10.10 -11.55
N ARG A 225 -9.40 -11.28 -11.01
CA ARG A 225 -10.12 -11.92 -9.90
C ARG A 225 -9.99 -11.17 -8.59
N PHE A 226 -8.79 -10.69 -8.26
CA PHE A 226 -8.57 -9.86 -7.08
C PHE A 226 -8.77 -8.39 -7.42
N ARG A 227 -9.37 -7.64 -6.48
CA ARG A 227 -9.64 -6.21 -6.69
C ARG A 227 -8.46 -5.39 -6.23
N SER A 228 -8.08 -4.37 -7.00
CA SER A 228 -7.20 -3.33 -6.46
C SER A 228 -8.07 -2.24 -5.85
N ALA A 229 -7.89 -1.95 -4.57
CA ALA A 229 -8.78 -1.01 -3.90
C ALA A 229 -8.49 0.42 -4.35
N LEU A 230 -9.52 1.09 -4.87
CA LEU A 230 -9.50 2.52 -5.14
C LEU A 230 -9.52 3.27 -3.82
N HIS A 231 -8.46 4.03 -3.54
CA HIS A 231 -8.25 4.63 -2.23
C HIS A 231 -7.68 6.04 -2.33
N ARG A 232 -7.82 6.79 -1.23
CA ARG A 232 -7.28 8.15 -1.08
C ARG A 232 -6.99 8.47 0.38
N VAL A 233 -6.29 9.58 0.61
CA VAL A 233 -6.13 10.15 1.94
C VAL A 233 -6.94 11.43 2.03
N LEU A 234 -7.86 11.48 2.98
CA LEU A 234 -8.68 12.64 3.32
C LEU A 234 -8.76 12.76 4.85
N PRO A 235 -8.27 13.84 5.47
CA PRO A 235 -8.48 14.08 6.89
C PRO A 235 -9.97 14.13 7.25
N ILE A 236 -10.34 13.64 8.43
CA ILE A 236 -11.73 13.71 8.87
C ILE A 236 -12.17 15.18 8.96
N GLY A 237 -13.26 15.50 8.26
CA GLY A 237 -13.76 16.87 8.14
C GLY A 237 -12.93 17.78 7.23
N GLY A 238 -12.00 17.23 6.42
CA GLY A 238 -11.17 17.98 5.48
C GLY A 238 -10.04 18.80 6.12
N VAL A 239 -9.88 18.72 7.45
CA VAL A 239 -8.88 19.49 8.19
C VAL A 239 -8.00 18.54 8.99
N GLN A 240 -6.72 18.53 8.66
CA GLN A 240 -5.71 17.84 9.44
C GLN A 240 -5.15 18.78 10.51
N LYS A 241 -5.41 18.46 11.78
CA LYS A 241 -4.99 19.31 12.91
C LYS A 241 -3.59 18.97 13.43
N GLU A 242 -3.13 17.74 13.21
CA GLU A 242 -1.90 17.19 13.76
C GLU A 242 -1.09 16.52 12.66
N ASP A 243 0.21 16.35 12.87
CA ASP A 243 1.04 15.58 11.95
C ASP A 243 0.55 14.14 11.85
N ARG A 244 0.35 13.66 10.61
CA ARG A 244 -0.02 12.28 10.31
C ARG A 244 1.16 11.56 9.69
N TYR A 245 1.46 10.39 10.24
CA TYR A 245 2.54 9.55 9.74
C TYR A 245 1.99 8.21 9.24
N ALA A 246 2.62 7.68 8.20
CA ALA A 246 2.40 6.31 7.75
C ALA A 246 3.70 5.69 7.24
N VAL A 247 3.79 4.38 7.33
CA VAL A 247 4.89 3.59 6.75
C VAL A 247 4.27 2.58 5.80
N SER A 248 4.71 2.55 4.56
CA SER A 248 4.21 1.59 3.57
C SER A 248 5.35 0.84 2.90
N TYR A 249 5.21 -0.48 2.81
CA TYR A 249 6.09 -1.32 2.02
C TYR A 249 5.33 -1.83 0.80
N PHE A 250 5.76 -1.39 -0.38
CA PHE A 250 5.21 -1.80 -1.67
C PHE A 250 5.98 -3.02 -2.17
N LEU A 251 5.35 -4.19 -2.16
CA LEU A 251 5.87 -5.38 -2.84
C LEU A 251 5.52 -5.28 -4.33
N ARG A 252 6.53 -5.30 -5.20
CA ARG A 252 6.37 -5.27 -6.66
C ARG A 252 7.01 -6.50 -7.26
N ALA A 253 6.39 -7.06 -8.30
CA ALA A 253 6.93 -8.18 -9.05
C ALA A 253 8.26 -7.81 -9.73
N ALA A 254 9.01 -8.83 -10.15
CA ALA A 254 10.20 -8.64 -10.98
C ALA A 254 9.85 -7.84 -12.24
N ASP A 255 10.73 -6.93 -12.65
CA ASP A 255 10.53 -5.96 -13.73
C ASP A 255 10.00 -6.61 -15.03
N ASP A 256 10.42 -7.85 -15.32
CA ASP A 256 10.10 -8.64 -16.52
C ASP A 256 8.84 -9.50 -16.39
N THR A 257 8.12 -9.40 -15.27
CA THR A 257 6.87 -10.14 -15.04
C THR A 257 5.78 -9.64 -15.98
N LYS A 258 5.27 -10.52 -16.83
CA LYS A 258 4.27 -10.21 -17.86
C LYS A 258 2.84 -10.47 -17.38
N PHE A 259 1.92 -9.64 -17.84
CA PHE A 259 0.48 -9.77 -17.60
C PHE A 259 -0.31 -8.97 -18.65
N LYS A 260 -1.62 -9.17 -18.66
CA LYS A 260 -2.56 -8.29 -19.36
C LYS A 260 -3.05 -7.20 -18.43
N ASP A 261 -2.97 -5.96 -18.86
CA ASP A 261 -3.31 -4.81 -18.02
C ASP A 261 -4.82 -4.55 -17.93
N SER A 262 -5.20 -3.36 -17.45
CA SER A 262 -6.61 -2.98 -17.31
C SER A 262 -7.38 -2.97 -18.63
N ASN A 263 -6.70 -2.72 -19.75
CA ASN A 263 -7.27 -2.66 -21.10
C ASN A 263 -7.12 -3.99 -21.87
N ASP A 264 -6.68 -5.06 -21.19
CA ASP A 264 -6.36 -6.36 -21.78
C ASP A 264 -5.18 -6.33 -22.78
N GLU A 265 -4.34 -5.29 -22.68
CA GLU A 265 -3.12 -5.15 -23.47
C GLU A 265 -1.94 -5.83 -22.76
N GLU A 266 -1.03 -6.42 -23.53
CA GLU A 266 0.17 -7.07 -23.00
C GLU A 266 1.12 -6.02 -22.40
N SER A 267 1.55 -6.24 -21.16
CA SER A 267 2.47 -5.36 -20.44
C SER A 267 3.41 -6.16 -19.54
N ASP A 268 4.35 -5.46 -18.90
CA ASP A 268 5.19 -5.99 -17.84
C ASP A 268 5.24 -5.05 -16.63
N ALA A 269 5.71 -5.58 -15.50
CA ALA A 269 5.72 -4.85 -14.22
C ALA A 269 6.46 -3.51 -14.31
N LYS A 270 7.57 -3.46 -15.05
CA LYS A 270 8.35 -2.23 -15.23
C LYS A 270 7.61 -1.22 -16.10
N SER A 271 7.06 -1.66 -17.22
CA SER A 271 6.33 -0.81 -18.16
C SER A 271 5.09 -0.24 -17.51
N TRP A 272 4.30 -1.06 -16.80
CA TRP A 272 3.14 -0.59 -16.04
C TRP A 272 3.55 0.44 -14.96
N TYR A 273 4.63 0.17 -14.23
CA TYR A 273 5.19 1.12 -13.27
C TYR A 273 5.51 2.46 -13.92
N LEU A 274 6.28 2.47 -15.00
CA LEU A 274 6.69 3.71 -15.68
C LEU A 274 5.49 4.48 -16.24
N THR A 275 4.54 3.78 -16.88
CA THR A 275 3.32 4.38 -17.42
C THR A 275 2.51 5.05 -16.33
N LYS A 276 2.29 4.35 -15.21
CA LYS A 276 1.49 4.89 -14.10
C LYS A 276 2.17 6.05 -13.39
N TYR A 277 3.49 6.00 -13.22
CA TYR A 277 4.24 7.15 -12.71
C TYR A 277 4.16 8.36 -13.64
N HIS A 278 4.29 8.14 -14.95
CA HIS A 278 4.10 9.21 -15.92
C HIS A 278 2.69 9.80 -15.83
N THR A 279 1.65 8.98 -15.65
CA THR A 279 0.28 9.47 -15.44
C THR A 279 0.16 10.38 -14.21
N TYR A 280 0.87 10.09 -13.10
CA TYR A 280 0.86 10.99 -11.93
C TYR A 280 1.47 12.38 -12.21
N GLU A 281 2.32 12.50 -13.23
CA GLU A 281 2.95 13.76 -13.64
C GLU A 281 2.10 14.57 -14.64
N LEU A 282 1.05 13.96 -15.22
CA LEU A 282 0.17 14.64 -16.18
C LEU A 282 -0.77 15.63 -15.48
N PRO A 283 -1.29 16.65 -16.21
CA PRO A 283 -2.36 17.50 -15.71
C PRO A 283 -3.57 16.70 -15.22
N HIS A 284 -4.17 17.12 -14.11
CA HIS A 284 -5.24 16.40 -13.41
C HIS A 284 -6.46 16.05 -14.29
N ASP A 285 -6.84 16.94 -15.20
CA ASP A 285 -7.91 16.73 -16.17
C ASP A 285 -7.63 15.56 -17.12
N VAL A 286 -6.35 15.29 -17.42
CA VAL A 286 -5.92 14.17 -18.27
C VAL A 286 -5.82 12.86 -17.50
N GLN A 287 -5.53 12.90 -16.20
CA GLN A 287 -5.33 11.69 -15.38
C GLN A 287 -6.60 10.82 -15.30
N GLY A 288 -7.78 11.45 -15.26
CA GLY A 288 -9.08 10.78 -15.15
C GLY A 288 -9.65 10.23 -16.46
N GLU A 289 -9.06 10.59 -17.61
CA GLU A 289 -9.53 10.13 -18.93
C GLU A 289 -9.10 8.69 -19.24
N GLN A 290 -8.08 8.18 -18.52
CA GLN A 290 -7.49 6.87 -18.76
C GLN A 290 -7.73 5.89 -17.60
N THR A 291 -7.63 4.59 -17.89
CA THR A 291 -7.80 3.53 -16.89
C THR A 291 -6.60 3.39 -15.95
N VAL A 292 -5.43 3.92 -16.34
CA VAL A 292 -4.13 3.71 -15.68
C VAL A 292 -4.15 4.12 -14.21
N LEU A 293 -4.66 5.33 -13.88
CA LEU A 293 -4.64 5.85 -12.51
C LEU A 293 -5.37 4.94 -11.51
N SER A 294 -6.47 4.31 -11.96
CA SER A 294 -7.31 3.42 -11.15
C SER A 294 -7.11 1.93 -11.44
N GLY A 295 -6.18 1.56 -12.33
CA GLY A 295 -6.04 0.16 -12.78
C GLY A 295 -7.32 -0.43 -13.38
N GLY A 296 -8.19 0.41 -13.94
CA GLY A 296 -9.52 0.07 -14.47
C GLY A 296 -10.64 -0.02 -13.41
N MET A 297 -10.34 0.17 -12.13
CA MET A 297 -11.32 0.01 -11.05
C MET A 297 -12.35 1.13 -10.99
N ALA A 298 -12.01 2.35 -11.42
CA ALA A 298 -12.97 3.45 -11.44
C ALA A 298 -14.14 3.13 -12.40
N GLN A 299 -13.85 2.52 -13.55
CA GLN A 299 -14.85 2.09 -14.53
C GLN A 299 -15.72 0.94 -13.99
N GLU A 300 -15.11 -0.06 -13.34
CA GLU A 300 -15.85 -1.19 -12.74
C GLU A 300 -16.76 -0.76 -11.59
N LEU A 301 -16.34 0.24 -10.80
CA LEU A 301 -17.09 0.77 -9.67
C LEU A 301 -18.02 1.92 -10.04
N GLN A 302 -18.01 2.38 -11.30
CA GLN A 302 -18.69 3.60 -11.74
C GLN A 302 -18.32 4.83 -10.87
N ALA A 303 -17.08 4.86 -10.37
CA ALA A 303 -16.58 5.96 -9.56
C ALA A 303 -16.15 7.10 -10.47
N THR A 304 -16.59 8.33 -10.15
CA THR A 304 -16.18 9.55 -10.87
C THR A 304 -14.97 10.17 -10.18
N PHE A 305 -14.01 10.64 -10.98
CA PHE A 305 -12.88 11.47 -10.54
C PHE A 305 -13.35 12.88 -10.13
#